data_AF-A0A6A7BX83-F1
#
_entry.id   AF-A0A6A7BX83-F1
#
_cell.length_a   1.000
_cell.length_b   1.000
_cell.length_c   1.000
_cell.angle_alpha   90.00
_cell.angle_beta   90.00
_cell.angle_gamma   90.00
#
_symmetry.space_group_name_H-M   'P 1'
#
loop_
_entity.id
_entity.type
_entity.pdbx_description
1 polymer ?
#
loop_
_entity_poly.entity_id
_entity_poly.type
_entity_poly.pdbx_seq_one_letter_code
_entity_poly.pdbx_strand_id
1 'polypeptide(L)'
;MLVEFPLIEAYNFVRPSDADVLVVRNVPLDAMKQDVLKLFDNMPYQIVEQPIGTGYRAIHLVPCHRSGTKLSAYVEFRTPCAARAITKHFINRAKATSSGAGGGYYIGGNRVRVYVTTQSELMAALFPWARGVLWVGSIPHISPKQWNTPTGFRGFMHEAETNAMSRAYHLRSLEHCISIIHKYPWGAAEHIFLLERDALFTTAKLILSLGINSLVAEPSSMPKSSRTRRVVQELAIAIFTCPGFNEAQKSA
;
A
#
# COMPACT_ATOMS: atom_id res chain seq x y z
N MET A 1 27.47 26.27 25.45
CA MET A 1 26.23 25.52 25.73
C MET A 1 25.80 24.90 24.41
N LEU A 2 26.28 23.70 24.11
CA LEU A 2 25.86 22.98 22.91
C LEU A 2 24.48 22.43 23.23
N VAL A 3 23.46 22.98 22.58
CA VAL A 3 22.12 22.40 22.59
C VAL A 3 22.26 21.07 21.85
N GLU A 4 22.24 19.95 22.56
CA GLU A 4 22.02 18.65 21.95
C GLU A 4 20.69 18.74 21.21
N PHE A 5 20.75 18.84 19.87
CA PHE A 5 19.57 18.55 19.06
C PHE A 5 19.20 17.10 19.36
N PRO A 6 18.01 16.82 19.89
CA PRO A 6 17.61 15.44 20.09
C PRO A 6 17.52 14.79 18.71
N LEU A 7 18.47 13.89 18.42
CA LEU A 7 18.38 12.98 17.29
C LEU A 7 17.19 12.05 17.58
N ILE A 8 16.00 12.44 17.11
CA ILE A 8 14.80 11.63 17.25
C ILE A 8 14.82 10.54 16.20
N GLU A 9 14.79 9.30 16.65
CA GLU A 9 14.57 8.13 15.81
C GLU A 9 13.06 7.92 15.63
N ALA A 10 12.47 8.61 14.65
CA ALA A 10 11.02 8.61 14.41
C ALA A 10 10.42 7.20 14.24
N TYR A 11 11.22 6.25 13.74
CA TYR A 11 10.82 4.86 13.58
C TYR A 11 10.51 4.14 14.91
N ASN A 12 11.09 4.56 16.04
CA ASN A 12 10.80 4.00 17.37
C ASN A 12 9.36 4.27 17.84
N PHE A 13 8.68 5.24 17.23
CA PHE A 13 7.30 5.59 17.54
C PHE A 13 6.29 4.93 16.58
N VAL A 14 6.76 4.13 15.63
CA VAL A 14 5.90 3.44 14.66
C VAL A 14 5.15 2.33 15.38
N ARG A 15 3.82 2.42 15.36
CA ARG A 15 2.95 1.39 15.91
C ARG A 15 2.50 0.44 14.80
N PRO A 16 2.52 -0.88 15.04
CA PRO A 16 1.89 -1.86 14.16
C PRO A 16 0.41 -1.51 13.91
N SER A 17 -0.07 -1.71 12.69
CA SER A 17 -1.48 -1.51 12.36
C SER A 17 -2.32 -2.66 12.95
N ASP A 18 -3.36 -2.30 13.69
CA ASP A 18 -4.39 -3.21 14.22
C ASP A 18 -5.71 -3.12 13.42
N ALA A 19 -5.69 -2.42 12.28
CA ALA A 19 -6.88 -2.19 11.47
C ALA A 19 -7.46 -3.51 10.92
N ASP A 20 -8.79 -3.57 10.83
CA ASP A 20 -9.50 -4.72 10.25
C ASP A 20 -9.36 -4.69 8.73
N VAL A 21 -9.03 -5.82 8.11
CA VAL A 21 -8.65 -5.86 6.69
C VAL A 21 -9.65 -6.66 5.87
N LEU A 22 -10.07 -6.08 4.75
CA LEU A 22 -10.88 -6.72 3.73
C LEU A 22 -10.10 -6.76 2.42
N VAL A 23 -10.22 -7.85 1.66
CA VAL A 23 -9.66 -7.93 0.31
C VAL A 23 -10.77 -7.98 -0.75
N VAL A 24 -10.69 -7.06 -1.70
CA VAL A 24 -11.48 -7.05 -2.93
C VAL A 24 -10.67 -7.74 -4.02
N ARG A 25 -11.18 -8.84 -4.57
CA ARG A 25 -10.55 -9.63 -5.63
C ARG A 25 -11.19 -9.33 -6.98
N ASN A 26 -10.46 -9.66 -8.05
CA ASN A 26 -10.88 -9.47 -9.45
C ASN A 26 -10.95 -8.00 -9.86
N VAL A 27 -10.09 -7.14 -9.29
CA VAL A 27 -10.03 -5.72 -9.64
C VAL A 27 -9.26 -5.56 -10.98
N PRO A 28 -9.76 -4.75 -11.94
CA PRO A 28 -9.05 -4.48 -13.19
C PRO A 28 -7.63 -3.91 -12.98
N LEU A 29 -6.71 -4.20 -13.91
CA LEU A 29 -5.32 -3.70 -13.83
C LEU A 29 -5.18 -2.19 -13.97
N ASP A 30 -6.16 -1.50 -14.51
CA ASP A 30 -6.20 -0.05 -14.73
C ASP A 30 -7.00 0.69 -13.63
N ALA A 31 -7.68 -0.03 -12.73
CA ALA A 31 -8.47 0.56 -11.65
C ALA A 31 -7.58 1.25 -10.60
N MET A 32 -7.98 2.42 -10.11
CA MET A 32 -7.22 3.17 -9.11
C MET A 32 -7.84 3.00 -7.70
N LYS A 33 -7.14 3.46 -6.65
CA LYS A 33 -7.68 3.43 -5.27
C LYS A 33 -9.08 4.04 -5.17
N GLN A 34 -9.35 5.09 -5.94
CA GLN A 34 -10.64 5.79 -5.96
C GLN A 34 -11.79 4.91 -6.49
N ASP A 35 -11.52 3.98 -7.41
CA ASP A 35 -12.55 3.09 -7.94
C ASP A 35 -12.94 2.01 -6.92
N VAL A 36 -11.98 1.60 -6.08
CA VAL A 36 -12.22 0.72 -4.93
C VAL A 36 -12.97 1.46 -3.82
N LEU A 37 -12.60 2.72 -3.54
CA LEU A 37 -13.23 3.55 -2.51
C LEU A 37 -14.75 3.65 -2.70
N LYS A 38 -15.21 3.87 -3.94
CA LYS A 38 -16.63 3.97 -4.30
C LYS A 38 -17.48 2.78 -3.90
N LEU A 39 -16.89 1.59 -3.72
CA LEU A 39 -17.60 0.42 -3.23
C LEU A 39 -18.15 0.59 -1.81
N PHE A 40 -17.56 1.50 -1.04
CA PHE A 40 -17.80 1.67 0.39
C PHE A 40 -18.45 3.01 0.77
N ASP A 41 -18.66 3.94 -0.18
CA ASP A 41 -19.14 5.31 0.09
C ASP A 41 -20.46 5.36 0.90
N ASN A 42 -21.36 4.40 0.69
CA ASN A 42 -22.67 4.33 1.37
C ASN A 42 -22.68 3.38 2.58
N MET A 43 -21.51 2.97 3.07
CA MET A 43 -21.37 2.09 4.23
C MET A 43 -20.92 2.89 5.46
N PRO A 44 -21.35 2.52 6.68
CA PRO A 44 -20.99 3.24 7.90
C PRO A 44 -19.56 2.98 8.40
N TYR A 45 -18.72 2.29 7.62
CA TYR A 45 -17.38 1.86 8.04
C TYR A 45 -16.30 2.80 7.53
N GLN A 46 -15.47 3.29 8.44
CA GLN A 46 -14.41 4.24 8.10
C GLN A 46 -13.14 3.51 7.65
N ILE A 47 -12.68 3.81 6.43
CA ILE A 47 -11.36 3.39 5.94
C ILE A 47 -10.29 4.25 6.61
N VAL A 48 -9.22 3.60 7.07
CA VAL A 48 -8.08 4.26 7.75
C VAL A 48 -7.48 5.34 6.85
N GLU A 49 -7.14 6.47 7.46
CA GLU A 49 -6.39 7.53 6.78
C GLU A 49 -4.90 7.30 6.86
N GLN A 50 -4.20 7.50 5.75
CA GLN A 50 -2.79 7.19 5.65
C GLN A 50 -2.08 8.22 4.76
N PRO A 51 -1.30 9.16 5.35
CA PRO A 51 -1.16 9.43 6.79
C PRO A 51 -2.45 9.96 7.44
N ILE A 52 -2.54 9.88 8.77
CA ILE A 52 -3.68 10.41 9.54
C ILE A 52 -3.83 11.92 9.25
N GLY A 53 -5.06 12.36 8.96
CA GLY A 53 -5.38 13.77 8.72
C GLY A 53 -5.20 14.25 7.28
N THR A 54 -4.77 13.38 6.36
CA THR A 54 -4.47 13.76 4.96
C THR A 54 -5.59 13.45 3.96
N GLY A 55 -6.67 12.77 4.40
CA GLY A 55 -7.78 12.36 3.55
C GLY A 55 -7.46 11.24 2.54
N TYR A 56 -6.20 10.82 2.42
CA TYR A 56 -5.79 9.62 1.69
C TYR A 56 -6.16 8.38 2.49
N ARG A 57 -6.57 7.31 1.80
CA ARG A 57 -7.16 6.12 2.40
C ARG A 57 -6.24 4.91 2.23
N ALA A 58 -6.15 4.09 3.26
CA ALA A 58 -5.35 2.85 3.30
C ALA A 58 -5.97 1.77 2.42
N ILE A 59 -5.77 1.93 1.11
CA ILE A 59 -6.15 0.99 0.05
C ILE A 59 -4.87 0.58 -0.67
N HIS A 60 -4.57 -0.71 -0.66
CA HIS A 60 -3.35 -1.28 -1.21
C HIS A 60 -3.68 -2.18 -2.40
N LEU A 61 -3.26 -1.75 -3.59
CA LEU A 61 -3.47 -2.48 -4.83
C LEU A 61 -2.28 -3.38 -5.12
N VAL A 62 -2.50 -4.68 -5.01
CA VAL A 62 -1.46 -5.70 -5.18
C VAL A 62 -1.78 -6.57 -6.39
N PRO A 63 -0.86 -6.72 -7.36
CA PRO A 63 -1.03 -7.66 -8.46
C PRO A 63 -1.27 -9.09 -7.96
N CYS A 64 -2.26 -9.76 -8.54
CA CYS A 64 -2.49 -11.17 -8.24
C CYS A 64 -1.35 -12.01 -8.83
N HIS A 65 -0.52 -12.60 -7.97
CA HIS A 65 0.59 -13.46 -8.38
C HIS A 65 0.18 -14.59 -9.34
N ARG A 66 -1.06 -15.11 -9.24
CA ARG A 66 -1.53 -16.22 -10.08
C ARG A 66 -1.92 -15.81 -11.50
N SER A 67 -2.52 -14.62 -11.66
CA SER A 67 -3.06 -14.21 -12.97
C SER A 67 -2.20 -13.19 -13.68
N GLY A 68 -1.45 -12.34 -12.95
CA GLY A 68 -0.71 -11.18 -13.48
C GLY A 68 -1.60 -10.08 -14.10
N THR A 69 -2.81 -10.43 -14.51
CA THR A 69 -3.77 -9.61 -15.27
C THR A 69 -4.83 -8.92 -14.41
N LYS A 70 -4.77 -9.10 -13.09
CA LYS A 70 -5.80 -8.63 -12.15
C LYS A 70 -5.16 -8.20 -10.85
N LEU A 71 -5.81 -7.27 -10.17
CA LEU A 71 -5.40 -6.79 -8.86
C LEU A 71 -6.26 -7.41 -7.75
N SER A 72 -5.67 -7.41 -6.56
CA SER A 72 -6.37 -7.54 -5.29
C SER A 72 -6.20 -6.23 -4.54
N ALA A 73 -7.31 -5.63 -4.10
CA ALA A 73 -7.30 -4.42 -3.30
C ALA A 73 -7.50 -4.79 -1.84
N TYR A 74 -6.49 -4.60 -1.01
CA TYR A 74 -6.62 -4.71 0.44
C TYR A 74 -7.01 -3.36 1.01
N VAL A 75 -8.04 -3.34 1.86
CA VAL A 75 -8.61 -2.13 2.42
C VAL A 75 -8.59 -2.24 3.94
N GLU A 76 -7.95 -1.28 4.60
CA GLU A 76 -7.85 -1.23 6.06
C GLU A 76 -8.97 -0.37 6.64
N PHE A 77 -9.75 -0.93 7.55
CA PHE A 77 -10.84 -0.26 8.25
C PHE A 77 -10.47 0.02 9.70
N ARG A 78 -10.80 1.23 10.17
CA ARG A 78 -10.61 1.62 11.57
C ARG A 78 -11.57 0.86 12.49
N THR A 79 -12.77 0.57 12.01
CA THR A 79 -13.81 -0.06 12.80
C THR A 79 -13.53 -1.56 12.97
N PRO A 80 -13.42 -2.07 14.21
CA PRO A 80 -13.28 -3.50 14.44
C PRO A 80 -14.45 -4.27 13.81
N CYS A 81 -14.16 -5.44 13.24
CA CYS A 81 -15.15 -6.32 12.61
C CYS A 81 -15.83 -5.78 11.35
N ALA A 82 -15.42 -4.60 10.84
CA ALA A 82 -15.95 -4.02 9.60
C ALA A 82 -15.84 -5.00 8.42
N ALA A 83 -14.71 -5.69 8.27
CA ALA A 83 -14.48 -6.61 7.17
C ALA A 83 -15.55 -7.70 7.13
N ARG A 84 -15.88 -8.31 8.27
CA ARG A 84 -16.94 -9.34 8.35
C ARG A 84 -18.31 -8.78 7.99
N ALA A 85 -18.66 -7.61 8.51
CA ALA A 85 -19.97 -7.01 8.29
C ALA A 85 -20.16 -6.56 6.83
N ILE A 86 -19.13 -5.96 6.23
CA ILE A 86 -19.07 -5.59 4.82
C ILE A 86 -19.17 -6.84 3.94
N THR A 87 -18.39 -7.88 4.22
CA THR A 87 -18.46 -9.14 3.45
C THR A 87 -19.87 -9.74 3.50
N LYS A 88 -20.51 -9.77 4.67
CA LYS A 88 -21.91 -10.22 4.81
C LYS A 88 -22.86 -9.35 3.99
N HIS A 89 -22.70 -8.04 4.00
CA HIS A 89 -23.50 -7.13 3.17
C HIS A 89 -23.37 -7.46 1.67
N PHE A 90 -22.14 -7.64 1.19
CA PHE A 90 -21.89 -7.97 -0.22
C PHE A 90 -22.49 -9.32 -0.62
N ILE A 91 -22.37 -10.33 0.24
CA ILE A 91 -22.97 -11.66 0.00
C ILE A 91 -24.48 -11.56 -0.07
N ASN A 92 -25.11 -10.86 0.89
CA ASN A 92 -26.56 -10.71 0.93
C ASN A 92 -27.07 -9.97 -0.32
N ARG A 93 -26.39 -8.90 -0.72
CA ARG A 93 -26.74 -8.16 -1.94
C ARG A 93 -26.60 -9.03 -3.19
N ALA A 94 -25.54 -9.83 -3.29
CA ALA A 94 -25.35 -10.77 -4.40
C ALA A 94 -26.45 -11.85 -4.47
N LYS A 95 -26.95 -12.33 -3.33
CA LYS A 95 -28.06 -13.30 -3.25
C LYS A 95 -29.41 -12.68 -3.59
N ALA A 96 -29.68 -11.44 -3.14
CA ALA A 96 -30.95 -10.76 -3.38
C ALA A 96 -31.20 -10.45 -4.87
N THR A 97 -30.16 -10.50 -5.70
CA THR A 97 -30.20 -10.08 -7.11
C THR A 97 -30.04 -11.25 -8.11
N SER A 98 -29.74 -12.46 -7.63
CA SER A 98 -29.77 -13.69 -8.45
C SER A 98 -31.17 -14.10 -8.94
N SER A 99 -32.22 -13.39 -8.53
CA SER A 99 -33.62 -13.55 -8.95
C SER A 99 -34.03 -12.70 -10.17
N GLY A 100 -33.08 -12.11 -10.93
CA GLY A 100 -33.35 -11.59 -12.27
C GLY A 100 -32.67 -10.27 -12.69
N ALA A 101 -31.92 -9.60 -11.81
CA ALA A 101 -31.31 -8.31 -12.12
C ALA A 101 -29.82 -8.27 -11.74
N GLY A 102 -28.94 -8.54 -12.71
CA GLY A 102 -27.53 -8.07 -12.78
C GLY A 102 -26.76 -7.94 -11.46
N GLY A 103 -26.86 -8.92 -10.58
CA GLY A 103 -26.47 -8.79 -9.18
C GLY A 103 -24.98 -8.75 -8.88
N GLY A 104 -24.54 -7.74 -8.14
CA GLY A 104 -23.19 -7.69 -7.55
C GLY A 104 -22.56 -6.31 -7.56
N TYR A 105 -21.30 -6.26 -7.14
CA TYR A 105 -20.48 -5.06 -7.21
C TYR A 105 -19.49 -5.19 -8.36
N TYR A 106 -19.20 -4.07 -9.01
CA TYR A 106 -18.37 -4.02 -10.20
C TYR A 106 -17.35 -2.89 -10.10
N ILE A 107 -16.16 -3.13 -10.63
CA ILE A 107 -15.14 -2.10 -10.89
C ILE A 107 -14.72 -2.24 -12.34
N GLY A 108 -14.84 -1.17 -13.14
CA GLY A 108 -14.42 -1.17 -14.55
C GLY A 108 -15.02 -2.31 -15.38
N GLY A 109 -16.27 -2.70 -15.12
CA GLY A 109 -16.94 -3.83 -15.79
C GLY A 109 -16.63 -5.22 -15.21
N ASN A 110 -15.61 -5.36 -14.36
CA ASN A 110 -15.33 -6.63 -13.68
C ASN A 110 -16.18 -6.79 -12.42
N ARG A 111 -16.91 -7.91 -12.33
CA ARG A 111 -17.60 -8.29 -11.09
C ARG A 111 -16.57 -8.60 -10.01
N VAL A 112 -16.59 -7.86 -8.91
CA VAL A 112 -15.64 -8.05 -7.81
C VAL A 112 -16.22 -8.95 -6.71
N ARG A 113 -15.33 -9.54 -5.91
CA ARG A 113 -15.69 -10.32 -4.73
C ARG A 113 -14.91 -9.82 -3.52
N VAL A 114 -15.55 -9.83 -2.36
CA VAL A 114 -14.94 -9.36 -1.11
C VAL A 114 -14.78 -10.52 -0.13
N TYR A 115 -13.66 -10.52 0.57
CA TYR A 115 -13.31 -11.53 1.56
C TYR A 115 -12.71 -10.88 2.80
N VAL A 116 -12.97 -11.47 3.95
CA VAL A 116 -12.26 -11.13 5.19
C VAL A 116 -10.83 -11.62 5.05
N THR A 117 -9.87 -10.80 5.46
CA THR A 117 -8.44 -11.10 5.43
C THR A 117 -7.81 -10.52 6.70
N THR A 118 -6.48 -10.57 6.81
CA THR A 118 -5.76 -10.11 8.00
C THR A 118 -4.64 -9.16 7.62
N GLN A 119 -4.13 -8.42 8.60
CA GLN A 119 -2.89 -7.64 8.43
C GLN A 119 -1.73 -8.55 7.99
N SER A 120 -1.62 -9.76 8.53
CA SER A 120 -0.59 -10.73 8.12
C SER A 120 -0.66 -11.06 6.63
N GLU A 121 -1.85 -11.29 6.09
CA GLU A 121 -2.06 -11.59 4.68
C GLU A 121 -1.79 -10.38 3.78
N LEU A 122 -2.15 -9.17 4.23
CA LEU A 122 -1.79 -7.91 3.55
C LEU A 122 -0.27 -7.75 3.47
N MET A 123 0.43 -7.90 4.59
CA MET A 123 1.89 -7.78 4.62
C MET A 123 2.58 -8.81 3.74
N ALA A 124 2.15 -10.08 3.81
CA ALA A 124 2.67 -11.13 2.94
C ALA A 124 2.42 -10.84 1.45
N ALA A 125 1.29 -10.19 1.12
CA ALA A 125 0.97 -9.81 -0.25
C ALA A 125 1.81 -8.61 -0.75
N LEU A 126 2.14 -7.67 0.13
CA LEU A 126 2.96 -6.50 -0.20
C LEU A 126 4.45 -6.80 -0.26
N PHE A 127 4.92 -7.75 0.54
CA PHE A 127 6.34 -8.14 0.62
C PHE A 127 6.53 -9.62 0.25
N PRO A 128 6.17 -10.03 -0.99
CA PRO A 128 6.21 -11.44 -1.38
C PRO A 128 7.63 -12.02 -1.42
N TRP A 129 8.67 -11.18 -1.46
CA TRP A 129 10.07 -11.59 -1.54
C TRP A 129 10.79 -11.58 -0.18
N ALA A 130 10.10 -11.16 0.89
CA ALA A 130 10.59 -11.21 2.26
C ALA A 130 10.63 -12.66 2.77
N ARG A 131 11.59 -13.45 2.28
CA ARG A 131 11.75 -14.87 2.63
C ARG A 131 12.14 -15.03 4.10
N GLY A 132 11.63 -16.09 4.72
CA GLY A 132 11.94 -16.38 6.12
C GLY A 132 11.25 -15.45 7.13
N VAL A 133 10.32 -14.59 6.67
CA VAL A 133 9.50 -13.73 7.53
C VAL A 133 8.14 -14.40 7.79
N LEU A 134 7.79 -14.53 9.07
CA LEU A 134 6.42 -14.83 9.50
C LEU A 134 5.74 -13.54 9.92
N TRP A 135 4.64 -13.17 9.26
CA TRP A 135 3.88 -11.97 9.60
C TRP A 135 2.84 -12.27 10.68
N VAL A 136 2.95 -11.62 11.83
CA VAL A 136 1.94 -11.65 12.91
C VAL A 136 1.33 -10.26 13.02
N GLY A 137 0.12 -10.09 12.50
CA GLY A 137 -0.41 -8.76 12.25
C GLY A 137 0.47 -8.04 11.23
N SER A 138 0.89 -6.81 11.53
CA SER A 138 1.87 -6.08 10.71
C SER A 138 3.32 -6.23 11.18
N ILE A 139 3.59 -7.10 12.15
CA ILE A 139 4.92 -7.27 12.75
C ILE A 139 5.65 -8.44 12.06
N PRO A 140 6.87 -8.23 11.54
CA PRO A 140 7.68 -9.31 11.01
C PRO A 140 8.34 -10.11 12.14
N HIS A 141 8.22 -11.44 12.09
CA HIS A 141 8.99 -12.35 12.94
C HIS A 141 10.01 -13.09 12.08
N ILE A 142 11.28 -12.85 12.34
CA ILE A 142 12.40 -13.46 11.61
C ILE A 142 13.10 -14.42 12.55
N SER A 143 13.15 -15.70 12.19
CA SER A 143 13.87 -16.69 13.00
C SER A 143 15.38 -16.46 12.86
N PRO A 144 16.17 -16.46 13.96
CA PRO A 144 17.63 -16.32 13.88
C PRO A 144 18.31 -17.35 12.97
N LYS A 145 17.70 -18.54 12.82
CA LYS A 145 18.18 -19.60 11.91
C LYS A 145 18.11 -19.20 10.43
N GLN A 146 17.32 -18.19 10.08
CA GLN A 146 17.15 -17.70 8.71
C GLN A 146 18.23 -16.69 8.30
N TRP A 147 19.09 -16.18 9.18
CA TRP A 147 20.13 -15.23 8.75
C TRP A 147 21.30 -15.88 8.02
N ASN A 148 21.71 -17.08 8.46
CA ASN A 148 22.94 -17.73 8.00
C ASN A 148 22.70 -18.82 6.94
N THR A 149 21.53 -18.85 6.30
CA THR A 149 21.22 -19.81 5.24
C THR A 149 21.27 -19.15 3.86
N PRO A 150 21.65 -19.89 2.80
CA PRO A 150 21.60 -19.38 1.42
C PRO A 150 20.20 -18.92 1.00
N THR A 151 19.15 -19.52 1.56
CA THR A 151 17.73 -19.24 1.28
C THR A 151 17.06 -18.34 2.32
N GLY A 152 17.86 -17.79 3.22
CA GLY A 152 17.43 -17.04 4.39
C GLY A 152 16.87 -15.65 4.14
N PHE A 153 16.62 -14.91 5.22
CA PHE A 153 16.19 -13.51 5.15
C PHE A 153 17.32 -12.65 4.55
N ARG A 154 16.95 -11.75 3.63
CA ARG A 154 17.87 -10.88 2.87
C ARG A 154 17.43 -9.42 2.84
N GLY A 155 16.40 -9.07 3.62
CA GLY A 155 15.68 -7.81 3.53
C GLY A 155 14.19 -8.06 3.32
N PHE A 156 13.41 -7.02 3.53
CA PHE A 156 11.97 -7.03 3.28
C PHE A 156 11.63 -6.79 1.80
N MET A 157 12.55 -6.18 1.06
CA MET A 157 12.40 -5.80 -0.33
C MET A 157 13.66 -6.17 -1.11
N HIS A 158 13.48 -6.79 -2.28
CA HIS A 158 14.58 -7.15 -3.14
C HIS A 158 14.90 -6.02 -4.13
N GLU A 159 16.15 -5.90 -4.56
CA GLU A 159 16.58 -4.91 -5.56
C GLU A 159 15.80 -5.04 -6.89
N ALA A 160 15.37 -6.26 -7.21
CA ALA A 160 14.54 -6.51 -8.38
C ALA A 160 13.17 -5.83 -8.29
N GLU A 161 12.61 -5.69 -7.08
CA GLU A 161 11.33 -5.03 -6.83
C GLU A 161 11.48 -3.51 -6.93
N THR A 162 12.55 -2.93 -6.37
CA THR A 162 12.84 -1.48 -6.52
C THR A 162 13.08 -1.13 -7.99
N ASN A 163 13.87 -1.96 -8.69
CA ASN A 163 14.12 -1.81 -10.13
C ASN A 163 12.86 -2.01 -10.98
N ALA A 164 11.94 -2.92 -10.61
CA ALA A 164 10.67 -3.08 -11.33
C ALA A 164 9.76 -1.85 -11.14
N MET A 165 9.77 -1.26 -9.95
CA MET A 165 8.98 -0.07 -9.62
C MET A 165 9.44 1.17 -10.42
N SER A 166 10.73 1.30 -10.70
CA SER A 166 11.30 2.46 -11.40
C SER A 166 11.36 2.35 -12.93
N ARG A 167 11.34 1.13 -13.50
CA ARG A 167 11.60 0.88 -14.93
C ARG A 167 10.56 1.39 -15.92
N ALA A 168 9.34 1.67 -15.49
CA ALA A 168 8.34 2.30 -16.33
C ALA A 168 7.52 3.26 -15.48
N TYR A 169 7.44 4.54 -15.85
CA TYR A 169 6.51 5.45 -15.21
C TYR A 169 5.08 5.01 -15.53
N HIS A 170 4.35 4.59 -14.51
CA HIS A 170 2.93 4.31 -14.58
C HIS A 170 2.30 4.66 -13.23
N LEU A 171 1.07 5.16 -13.24
CA LEU A 171 0.34 5.57 -12.02
C LEU A 171 0.32 4.47 -10.96
N ARG A 172 0.31 3.21 -11.40
CA ARG A 172 0.38 2.05 -10.51
C ARG A 172 1.67 2.00 -9.70
N SER A 173 2.82 2.35 -10.27
CA SER A 173 4.08 2.36 -9.52
C SER A 173 4.08 3.40 -8.42
N LEU A 174 3.45 4.55 -8.63
CA LEU A 174 3.26 5.54 -7.57
C LEU A 174 2.41 4.95 -6.44
N GLU A 175 1.23 4.37 -6.73
CA GLU A 175 0.36 3.76 -5.71
C GLU A 175 0.99 2.57 -4.98
N HIS A 176 1.77 1.77 -5.69
CA HIS A 176 2.53 0.67 -5.10
C HIS A 176 3.63 1.21 -4.19
N CYS A 177 4.41 2.21 -4.64
CA CYS A 177 5.42 2.88 -3.82
C CYS A 177 4.82 3.48 -2.54
N ILE A 178 3.67 4.16 -2.63
CA ILE A 178 2.93 4.67 -1.46
C ILE A 178 2.60 3.52 -0.49
N SER A 179 2.07 2.41 -1.01
CA SER A 179 1.73 1.24 -0.18
C SER A 179 2.95 0.65 0.51
N ILE A 180 4.07 0.54 -0.20
CA ILE A 180 5.34 0.07 0.36
C ILE A 180 5.82 1.03 1.44
N ILE A 181 5.91 2.34 1.19
CA ILE A 181 6.39 3.32 2.17
C ILE A 181 5.58 3.27 3.47
N HIS A 182 4.25 3.20 3.36
CA HIS A 182 3.40 3.20 4.54
C HIS A 182 3.32 1.88 5.29
N LYS A 183 3.50 0.74 4.59
CA LYS A 183 3.44 -0.58 5.21
C LYS A 183 4.82 -1.18 5.49
N TYR A 184 5.91 -0.55 5.05
CA TYR A 184 7.26 -1.00 5.35
C TYR A 184 7.41 -1.16 6.87
N PRO A 185 8.06 -2.24 7.35
CA PRO A 185 8.10 -2.56 8.78
C PRO A 185 9.11 -1.70 9.53
N TRP A 186 8.94 -0.38 9.50
CA TRP A 186 9.85 0.60 10.10
C TRP A 186 10.14 0.36 11.59
N GLY A 187 9.18 -0.23 12.33
CA GLY A 187 9.35 -0.60 13.73
C GLY A 187 10.25 -1.82 13.99
N ALA A 188 10.74 -2.49 12.94
CA ALA A 188 11.70 -3.60 13.00
C ALA A 188 13.07 -3.14 12.46
N ALA A 189 13.56 -1.99 12.96
CA ALA A 189 14.75 -1.31 12.46
C ALA A 189 16.02 -2.19 12.51
N GLU A 190 16.11 -3.10 13.47
CA GLU A 190 17.17 -4.09 13.60
C GLU A 190 17.26 -5.08 12.43
N HIS A 191 16.24 -5.11 11.58
CA HIS A 191 16.14 -5.98 10.41
C HIS A 191 16.11 -5.21 9.07
N ILE A 192 16.24 -3.87 9.11
CA ILE A 192 16.26 -3.02 7.92
C ILE A 192 17.69 -2.69 7.54
N PHE A 193 18.11 -3.10 6.34
CA PHE A 193 19.45 -2.78 5.87
C PHE A 193 19.53 -1.32 5.40
N LEU A 194 20.64 -0.63 5.71
CA LEU A 194 20.83 0.77 5.30
C LEU A 194 20.77 0.96 3.78
N LEU A 195 21.38 0.03 3.03
CA LEU A 195 21.36 0.04 1.57
C LEU A 195 19.95 -0.15 1.00
N GLU A 196 19.17 -1.04 1.61
CA GLU A 196 17.77 -1.30 1.23
C GLU A 196 16.90 -0.05 1.47
N ARG A 197 17.06 0.59 2.63
CA ARG A 197 16.37 1.84 2.97
C ARG A 197 16.71 2.96 1.98
N ASP A 198 17.99 3.10 1.63
CA ASP A 198 18.43 4.13 0.68
C ASP A 198 17.95 3.85 -0.76
N ALA A 199 17.94 2.58 -1.17
CA ALA A 199 17.38 2.15 -2.44
C ALA A 199 15.88 2.43 -2.53
N LEU A 200 15.12 2.20 -1.45
CA LEU A 200 13.70 2.53 -1.37
C LEU A 200 13.48 4.05 -1.49
N PHE A 201 14.24 4.86 -0.75
CA PHE A 201 14.17 6.32 -0.83
C PHE A 201 14.49 6.84 -2.24
N THR A 202 15.62 6.40 -2.80
CA THR A 202 16.08 6.80 -4.15
C THR A 202 15.04 6.44 -5.20
N THR A 203 14.45 5.25 -5.11
CA THR A 203 13.39 4.79 -6.00
C THR A 203 12.13 5.64 -5.86
N ALA A 204 11.69 5.91 -4.62
CA ALA A 204 10.54 6.76 -4.35
C ALA A 204 10.71 8.18 -4.92
N LYS A 205 11.90 8.78 -4.72
CA LYS A 205 12.26 10.09 -5.27
C LYS A 205 12.23 10.08 -6.79
N LEU A 206 12.85 9.09 -7.43
CA LEU A 206 12.87 8.97 -8.89
C LEU A 206 11.46 8.90 -9.48
N ILE A 207 10.59 8.03 -8.94
CA ILE A 207 9.24 7.85 -9.46
C ILE A 207 8.40 9.11 -9.20
N LEU A 208 8.59 9.80 -8.05
CA LEU A 208 7.97 11.09 -7.79
C LEU A 208 8.39 12.13 -8.85
N SER A 209 9.68 12.24 -9.15
CA SER A 209 10.19 13.15 -10.18
C SER A 209 9.62 12.85 -11.56
N LEU A 210 9.54 11.57 -11.96
CA LEU A 210 8.89 11.15 -13.21
C LEU A 210 7.41 11.54 -13.22
N GLY A 211 6.71 11.40 -12.09
CA GLY A 211 5.32 11.82 -11.93
C GLY A 211 5.13 13.33 -12.08
N ILE A 212 5.97 14.14 -11.44
CA ILE A 212 5.96 15.59 -11.57
C ILE A 212 6.23 16.00 -13.02
N ASN A 213 7.24 15.43 -13.67
CA ASN A 213 7.57 15.73 -15.06
C ASN A 213 6.39 15.38 -16.00
N SER A 214 5.68 14.28 -15.75
CA SER A 214 4.49 13.94 -16.52
C SER A 214 3.37 14.98 -16.39
N LEU A 215 3.21 15.59 -15.20
CA LEU A 215 2.21 16.65 -14.96
C LEU A 215 2.59 17.96 -15.63
N VAL A 216 3.88 18.28 -15.71
CA VAL A 216 4.38 19.49 -16.38
C VAL A 216 4.26 19.36 -17.90
N ALA A 217 4.47 18.15 -18.44
CA ALA A 217 4.37 17.88 -19.87
C ALA A 217 2.91 17.78 -20.38
N GLU A 218 1.93 17.57 -19.50
CA GLU A 218 0.52 17.45 -19.89
C GLU A 218 -0.14 18.83 -20.13
N PRO A 219 -0.89 19.01 -21.23
CA PRO A 219 -1.73 20.19 -21.42
C PRO A 219 -2.83 20.28 -20.34
N SER A 220 -3.08 21.49 -19.85
CA SER A 220 -3.96 21.79 -18.70
C SER A 220 -5.43 21.33 -18.85
N SER A 221 -5.88 20.86 -20.02
CA SER A 221 -7.29 20.55 -20.32
C SER A 221 -7.70 19.08 -20.12
N MET A 222 -6.80 18.19 -19.68
CA MET A 222 -7.07 16.73 -19.69
C MET A 222 -7.48 16.17 -18.31
N PRO A 223 -8.55 15.34 -18.20
CA PRO A 223 -8.99 14.70 -16.95
C PRO A 223 -7.97 13.78 -16.29
N LYS A 224 -7.04 13.19 -17.06
CA LYS A 224 -5.95 12.34 -16.56
C LYS A 224 -5.02 13.11 -15.60
N SER A 225 -4.83 14.41 -15.85
CA SER A 225 -4.03 15.29 -14.99
C SER A 225 -4.50 15.32 -13.54
N SER A 226 -5.81 15.23 -13.28
CA SER A 226 -6.37 15.29 -11.91
C SER A 226 -6.03 14.04 -11.09
N ARG A 227 -6.13 12.85 -11.70
CA ARG A 227 -5.78 11.57 -11.07
C ARG A 227 -4.28 11.48 -10.83
N THR A 228 -3.48 11.81 -11.86
CA THR A 228 -2.02 11.86 -11.75
C THR A 228 -1.60 12.82 -10.64
N ARG A 229 -2.16 14.03 -10.60
CA ARG A 229 -1.86 15.04 -9.58
C ARG A 229 -2.14 14.52 -8.17
N ARG A 230 -3.28 13.89 -7.96
CA ARG A 230 -3.65 13.34 -6.64
C ARG A 230 -2.66 12.29 -6.15
N VAL A 231 -2.29 11.34 -7.01
CA VAL A 231 -1.38 10.24 -6.64
C VAL A 231 0.05 10.76 -6.45
N VAL A 232 0.49 11.73 -7.26
CA VAL A 232 1.79 12.41 -7.08
C VAL A 232 1.84 13.15 -5.74
N GLN A 233 0.78 13.88 -5.38
CA GLN A 233 0.66 14.54 -4.09
C GLN A 233 0.66 13.53 -2.92
N GLU A 234 -0.07 12.42 -3.06
CA GLU A 234 -0.09 11.34 -2.06
C GLU A 234 1.30 10.76 -1.85
N LEU A 235 2.06 10.49 -2.92
CA LEU A 235 3.42 9.98 -2.81
C LEU A 235 4.37 10.98 -2.17
N ALA A 236 4.28 12.26 -2.53
CA ALA A 236 5.08 13.30 -1.89
C ALA A 236 4.83 13.32 -0.38
N ILE A 237 3.56 13.31 0.04
CA ILE A 237 3.17 13.26 1.45
C ILE A 237 3.68 11.97 2.12
N ALA A 238 3.56 10.82 1.47
CA ALA A 238 4.07 9.55 1.99
C ALA A 238 5.58 9.60 2.23
N ILE A 239 6.36 10.18 1.32
CA ILE A 239 7.81 10.37 1.46
C ILE A 239 8.13 11.31 2.63
N PHE A 240 7.50 12.49 2.69
CA PHE A 240 7.78 13.48 3.74
C PHE A 240 7.38 13.01 5.13
N THR A 241 6.32 12.23 5.23
CA THR A 241 5.83 11.68 6.51
C THR A 241 6.44 10.31 6.85
N CYS A 242 7.31 9.77 6.00
CA CYS A 242 7.96 8.49 6.24
C CYS A 242 8.87 8.56 7.48
N PRO A 243 8.65 7.69 8.49
CA PRO A 243 9.46 7.69 9.72
C PRO A 243 10.86 7.08 9.50
N GLY A 244 11.04 6.31 8.42
CA GLY A 244 12.31 5.68 8.07
C GLY A 244 13.24 6.57 7.26
N PHE A 245 12.72 7.58 6.57
CA PHE A 245 13.54 8.52 5.79
C PHE A 245 14.05 9.64 6.70
N ASN A 246 15.34 9.97 6.57
CA ASN A 246 15.94 11.01 7.38
C ASN A 246 15.65 12.41 6.82
N GLU A 247 15.85 13.44 7.64
CA GLU A 247 15.54 14.82 7.25
C GLU A 247 16.45 15.33 6.12
N ALA A 248 17.71 14.90 6.07
CA ALA A 248 18.60 15.24 4.96
C ALA A 248 18.06 14.70 3.62
N GLN A 249 17.59 13.45 3.59
CA GLN A 249 16.92 12.83 2.45
C GLN A 249 15.68 13.63 2.06
N LYS A 250 14.80 13.97 3.01
CA LYS A 250 13.57 14.72 2.72
C LYS A 250 13.83 16.15 2.22
N SER A 251 14.90 16.79 2.68
CA SER A 251 15.26 18.16 2.28
C SER A 251 15.95 18.28 0.91
N ALA A 252 16.39 17.15 0.34
CA ALA A 252 17.18 17.08 -0.90
C ALA A 252 16.33 16.78 -2.14
#